data_AF-A0A6V8EU90-F1
#
_entry.id   AF-A0A6V8EU90-F1
#
_cell.length_a   1.000
_cell.length_b   1.000
_cell.length_c   1.000
_cell.angle_alpha   90.00
_cell.angle_beta   90.00
_cell.angle_gamma   90.00
#
_symmetry.space_group_name_H-M   'P 1'
#
loop_
_entity.id
_entity.type
_entity.pdbx_description
1 polymer ?
#
loop_
_entity_poly.entity_id
_entity_poly.type
_entity_poly.pdbx_seq_one_letter_code
_entity_poly.pdbx_strand_id
1 'polypeptide(L)'
;MDRDSLKSMTVAQLKEILAGHSLPVSGRKAELIDRLIENHEDLGVEDLHKKEEIDISESRQDTAAEAIETVVSDIGDGPVTLEESDVTLQTMILIGAVILALGLVILSL
;
A
#
# COMPACT_ATOMS: atom_id res chain seq x y z
N MET A 1 8.69 2.16 -19.39
CA MET A 1 9.25 1.18 -18.42
C MET A 1 9.28 -0.19 -19.10
N ASP A 2 10.39 -0.93 -19.05
CA ASP A 2 10.47 -2.28 -19.66
C ASP A 2 10.03 -3.38 -18.70
N ARG A 3 9.23 -4.33 -19.18
CA ARG A 3 8.71 -5.46 -18.38
C ARG A 3 9.80 -6.32 -17.75
N ASP A 4 10.91 -6.54 -18.44
CA ASP A 4 11.99 -7.39 -17.96
C ASP A 4 12.80 -6.74 -16.83
N SER A 5 12.94 -5.41 -16.85
CA SER A 5 13.50 -4.65 -15.74
C SER A 5 12.65 -4.81 -14.47
N LEU A 6 11.32 -4.77 -14.61
CA LEU A 6 10.37 -4.98 -13.50
C LEU A 6 10.35 -6.42 -12.99
N LYS A 7 10.54 -7.42 -13.86
CA LYS A 7 10.69 -8.82 -13.44
C LYS A 7 11.92 -9.05 -12.57
N SER A 8 12.97 -8.27 -12.81
CA SER A 8 14.22 -8.33 -12.04
C SER A 8 14.09 -7.67 -10.66
N MET A 9 13.08 -6.81 -10.47
CA MET A 9 12.76 -6.21 -9.18
C MET A 9 12.07 -7.19 -8.22
N THR A 10 12.23 -6.94 -6.93
CA THR A 10 11.54 -7.69 -5.87
C THR A 10 10.11 -7.20 -5.72
N VAL A 11 9.22 -8.06 -5.22
CA VAL A 11 7.80 -7.70 -4.97
C VAL A 11 7.70 -6.47 -4.05
N ALA A 12 8.63 -6.30 -3.11
CA ALA A 12 8.69 -5.12 -2.25
C ALA A 12 8.92 -3.82 -3.06
N GLN A 13 9.90 -3.81 -3.98
CA GLN A 13 10.18 -2.65 -4.85
C GLN A 13 8.99 -2.35 -5.76
N LEU A 14 8.38 -3.39 -6.36
CA LEU A 14 7.18 -3.25 -7.18
C LEU A 14 6.02 -2.61 -6.41
N LYS A 15 5.81 -3.03 -5.16
CA LYS A 15 4.78 -2.46 -4.29
C LYS A 15 5.09 -1.04 -3.87
N GLU A 16 6.35 -0.70 -3.61
CA GLU A 16 6.76 0.67 -3.28
C GLU A 16 6.46 1.63 -4.43
N ILE A 17 6.78 1.23 -5.66
CA ILE A 17 6.50 2.05 -6.84
C ILE A 17 4.97 2.21 -7.01
N LEU A 18 4.20 1.12 -6.92
CA LEU A 18 2.73 1.19 -6.98
C LEU A 18 2.13 2.05 -5.85
N ALA A 19 2.66 1.95 -4.62
CA ALA A 19 2.22 2.75 -3.49
C ALA A 19 2.52 4.25 -3.71
N GLY A 20 3.70 4.57 -4.26
CA GLY A 20 4.04 5.94 -4.65
C GLY A 20 3.10 6.52 -5.69
N HIS A 21 2.55 5.68 -6.56
CA HIS A 21 1.56 6.05 -7.56
C HIS A 21 0.10 5.90 -7.10
N SER A 22 -0.16 5.62 -5.81
CA SER A 22 -1.50 5.34 -5.27
C SER A 22 -2.27 4.25 -6.03
N LEU A 23 -1.54 3.34 -6.66
CA LEU A 23 -2.10 2.19 -7.35
C LEU A 23 -2.24 1.02 -6.38
N PRO A 24 -3.21 0.11 -6.61
CA PRO A 24 -3.38 -1.04 -5.75
C PRO A 24 -2.09 -1.88 -5.70
N VAL A 25 -1.65 -2.23 -4.49
CA VAL A 25 -0.44 -3.05 -4.23
C VAL A 25 -0.77 -4.52 -3.96
N SER A 26 -2.04 -4.90 -4.14
CA SER A 26 -2.56 -6.25 -3.99
C SER A 26 -2.45 -7.05 -5.30
N GLY A 27 -2.26 -8.36 -5.20
CA GLY A 27 -2.16 -9.27 -6.33
C GLY A 27 -0.82 -10.00 -6.43
N ARG A 28 -0.67 -10.81 -7.49
CA ARG A 28 0.57 -11.58 -7.75
C ARG A 28 1.65 -10.68 -8.36
N LYS A 29 2.92 -11.09 -8.26
CA LYS A 29 4.06 -10.35 -8.86
C LYS A 29 3.83 -9.96 -10.33
N ALA A 30 3.25 -10.87 -11.13
CA ALA A 30 2.94 -10.59 -12.53
C ALA A 30 1.92 -9.45 -12.69
N GLU A 31 0.87 -9.44 -11.86
CA GLU A 31 -0.16 -8.39 -11.90
C GLU A 31 0.37 -7.04 -11.44
N LEU A 32 1.27 -7.01 -10.45
CA LEU A 32 1.96 -5.78 -10.05
C LEU A 32 2.79 -5.22 -11.21
N ILE A 33 3.47 -6.08 -11.96
CA ILE A 33 4.28 -5.69 -13.14
C ILE A 33 3.39 -5.16 -14.26
N ASP A 34 2.33 -5.90 -14.63
CA ASP A 34 1.39 -5.49 -15.67
C ASP A 34 0.74 -4.14 -15.33
N ARG A 35 0.26 -3.99 -14.10
CA ARG A 35 -0.29 -2.72 -13.60
C ARG A 35 0.70 -1.57 -13.68
N LEU A 36 1.97 -1.81 -13.35
CA LEU A 36 3.00 -0.79 -13.47
C LEU A 36 3.24 -0.38 -14.93
N ILE A 37 3.22 -1.33 -15.86
CA ILE A 37 3.43 -1.06 -17.29
C ILE A 37 2.24 -0.29 -17.86
N GLU A 38 1.02 -0.75 -17.58
CA GLU A 38 -0.22 -0.12 -18.07
C GLU A 38 -0.38 1.31 -17.55
N ASN A 39 -0.03 1.57 -16.29
CA ASN A 39 -0.21 2.90 -15.69
C ASN A 39 1.00 3.83 -15.89
N HIS A 40 2.18 3.32 -16.24
CA HIS A 40 3.35 4.17 -16.51
C HIS A 40 3.20 4.99 -17.81
N GLU A 41 2.29 4.62 -18.71
CA GLU A 41 2.01 5.41 -19.92
C GLU A 41 1.09 6.62 -19.64
N ASP A 42 0.34 6.58 -18.55
CA ASP A 42 -0.71 7.55 -18.19
C ASP A 42 -0.27 8.55 -17.09
N LEU A 43 0.68 8.17 -16.24
CA LEU A 43 1.08 8.93 -15.04
C LEU A 43 2.18 9.99 -15.29
N GLY A 44 2.02 10.82 -16.31
CA GLY A 44 2.93 11.92 -16.67
C GLY A 44 2.88 13.17 -15.78
N VAL A 45 2.24 13.12 -14.62
CA VAL A 45 2.10 14.19 -13.61
C VAL A 45 1.63 13.45 -12.34
N GLU A 46 2.22 13.54 -11.15
CA GLU A 46 2.51 14.74 -10.37
C GLU A 46 3.66 14.45 -9.40
N ASP A 47 4.70 15.28 -9.48
CA ASP A 47 5.77 15.41 -8.50
C ASP A 47 5.28 16.29 -7.34
N LEU A 48 5.35 15.74 -6.12
CA LEU A 48 5.69 16.39 -4.86
C LEU A 48 4.74 17.41 -4.19
N HIS A 49 4.63 17.18 -2.88
CA HIS A 49 4.31 18.12 -1.79
C HIS A 49 2.85 18.60 -1.64
N LYS A 50 2.12 17.92 -0.75
CA LYS A 50 1.68 18.57 0.50
C LYS A 50 1.43 17.56 1.61
N LYS A 51 2.42 17.49 2.50
CA LYS A 51 2.32 16.93 3.84
C LYS A 51 1.22 17.68 4.59
N GLU A 52 0.25 16.93 5.08
CA GLU A 52 -0.93 17.37 5.82
C GLU A 52 -0.57 18.34 6.94
N GLU A 53 -1.15 19.54 6.87
CA GLU A 53 -1.42 20.38 8.03
C GLU A 53 -2.93 20.60 8.03
N ILE A 54 -3.66 19.84 8.85
CA ILE A 54 -5.06 20.18 9.17
C ILE A 54 -5.36 19.78 10.61
N ASP A 55 -5.20 20.78 11.46
CA ASP A 55 -5.85 20.96 12.76
C ASP A 55 -7.37 20.83 12.58
N ILE A 56 -7.98 19.81 13.19
CA ILE A 56 -9.43 19.66 13.22
C ILE A 56 -9.92 19.98 14.62
N SER A 57 -10.14 21.28 14.85
CA SER A 57 -10.95 21.77 15.95
C SER A 57 -12.43 21.42 15.74
N GLU A 58 -13.08 21.09 16.86
CA GLU A 58 -14.50 20.78 17.02
C GLU A 58 -15.45 21.83 16.40
N SER A 59 -16.59 21.39 15.86
CA SER A 59 -17.89 21.96 16.24
C SER A 59 -19.06 21.10 15.74
N ARG A 60 -19.98 20.80 16.66
CA ARG A 60 -21.27 20.15 16.45
C ARG A 60 -22.28 21.20 16.00
N GLN A 61 -23.01 20.97 14.92
CA GLN A 61 -24.31 21.61 14.68
C GLN A 61 -25.28 20.62 14.02
N ASP A 62 -26.37 20.34 14.74
CA ASP A 62 -27.58 19.66 14.30
C ASP A 62 -28.23 20.35 13.08
N THR A 63 -28.98 19.61 12.24
CA THR A 63 -30.38 19.92 11.84
C THR A 63 -30.92 19.04 10.70
N ALA A 64 -32.07 18.41 11.00
CA ALA A 64 -33.25 18.06 10.19
C ALA A 64 -33.15 17.40 8.80
N ALA A 65 -33.64 16.15 8.78
CA ALA A 65 -34.61 15.55 7.85
C ALA A 65 -34.78 16.15 6.44
N GLU A 66 -34.40 15.36 5.43
CA GLU A 66 -35.35 14.95 4.40
C GLU A 66 -34.96 13.60 3.81
N ALA A 67 -35.97 12.76 3.62
CA ALA A 67 -35.85 11.42 3.08
C ALA A 67 -35.45 11.47 1.60
N ILE A 68 -34.41 10.72 1.25
CA ILE A 68 -34.21 10.25 -0.12
C ILE A 68 -34.09 8.73 -0.08
N GLU A 69 -35.24 8.13 -0.34
CA GLU A 69 -35.44 6.76 -0.76
C GLU A 69 -34.58 6.50 -2.01
N THR A 70 -33.62 5.59 -1.92
CA THR A 70 -33.04 4.96 -3.11
C THR A 70 -32.69 3.51 -2.82
N VAL A 71 -33.71 2.69 -3.04
CA VAL A 71 -33.68 1.38 -3.70
C VAL A 71 -32.40 0.55 -3.54
N VAL A 72 -32.58 -0.54 -2.80
CA VAL A 72 -31.73 -1.72 -2.65
C VAL A 72 -31.07 -2.15 -3.97
N SER A 73 -29.75 -2.28 -3.95
CA SER A 73 -29.05 -3.31 -4.74
C SER A 73 -28.33 -4.23 -3.77
N ASP A 74 -28.96 -5.38 -3.59
CA ASP A 74 -28.39 -6.63 -3.11
C ASP A 74 -27.23 -7.04 -4.01
N ILE A 75 -25.99 -6.83 -3.54
CA ILE A 75 -24.83 -7.59 -3.98
C ILE A 75 -24.04 -7.91 -2.72
N GLY A 76 -24.28 -9.12 -2.21
CA GLY A 76 -23.36 -9.76 -1.30
C GLY A 76 -22.01 -9.92 -1.98
N ASP A 77 -21.03 -9.15 -1.56
CA ASP A 77 -19.63 -9.53 -1.67
C ASP A 77 -19.11 -9.50 -0.23
N GLY A 78 -18.77 -10.69 0.28
CA GLY A 78 -18.44 -10.89 1.68
C GLY A 78 -17.24 -10.05 2.11
N PRO A 79 -17.05 -9.82 3.41
CA PRO A 79 -15.81 -9.24 3.89
C PRO A 79 -14.68 -10.19 3.50
N VAL A 80 -13.87 -9.79 2.52
CA VAL A 80 -12.59 -10.43 2.24
C VAL A 80 -11.76 -10.22 3.50
N THR A 81 -11.80 -11.21 4.40
CA THR A 81 -10.89 -11.30 5.53
C THR A 81 -9.51 -11.52 4.93
N LEU A 82 -8.79 -10.43 4.70
CA LEU A 82 -7.34 -10.43 4.52
C LEU A 82 -6.73 -10.86 5.84
N GLU A 83 -6.78 -12.17 6.08
CA GLU A 83 -5.96 -12.87 7.06
C GLU A 83 -4.52 -12.78 6.55
N GLU A 84 -3.89 -11.61 6.71
CA GLU A 84 -2.45 -11.49 6.50
C GLU A 84 -1.77 -12.37 7.55
N SER A 85 -1.19 -13.46 7.05
CA SER A 85 -0.50 -14.46 7.83
C SER A 85 0.58 -13.83 8.73
N ASP A 86 0.38 -13.99 10.03
CA ASP A 86 1.24 -13.54 11.14
C ASP A 86 2.72 -13.99 11.03
N VAL A 87 3.01 -14.96 10.15
CA VAL A 87 4.35 -15.53 9.90
C VAL A 87 5.37 -14.55 9.31
N THR A 88 4.92 -13.42 8.75
CA THR A 88 5.80 -12.46 8.06
C THR A 88 6.53 -11.54 9.05
N LEU A 89 5.88 -11.12 10.13
CA LEU A 89 6.45 -10.17 11.09
C LEU A 89 7.50 -10.81 11.99
N GLN A 90 7.23 -12.01 12.52
CA GLN A 90 8.18 -12.75 13.35
C GLN A 90 9.48 -13.04 12.57
N THR A 91 9.36 -13.40 11.29
CA THR A 91 10.50 -13.65 10.41
C THR A 91 11.32 -12.38 10.18
N MET A 92 10.66 -11.24 9.94
CA MET A 92 11.34 -9.96 9.72
C MET A 92 12.07 -9.46 10.98
N ILE A 93 11.46 -9.62 12.16
CA ILE A 93 12.08 -9.28 13.45
C ILE A 93 13.29 -10.17 13.73
N LEU A 94 13.19 -11.48 13.49
CA LEU A 94 14.27 -12.44 13.73
C LEU A 94 15.47 -12.19 12.81
N ILE A 95 15.21 -11.93 11.52
CA ILE A 95 16.25 -11.55 10.56
C ILE A 95 16.91 -10.23 10.98
N GLY A 96 16.12 -9.22 11.39
CA GLY A 96 16.63 -7.94 11.87
C GLY A 96 17.54 -8.10 13.11
N ALA A 97 17.14 -8.92 14.08
CA ALA A 97 17.92 -9.18 15.29
C ALA A 97 19.27 -9.87 14.99
N VAL A 98 19.30 -10.82 14.05
CA VAL A 98 20.53 -11.49 13.63
C VAL A 98 21.49 -10.51 12.95
N ILE A 99 20.99 -9.68 12.02
CA ILE A 99 21.81 -8.67 11.33
C ILE A 99 22.38 -7.67 12.34
N LEU A 100 21.57 -7.22 13.30
CA LEU A 100 22.00 -6.27 14.32
C LEU A 100 23.10 -6.86 15.22
N ALA A 101 22.95 -8.12 15.66
CA ALA A 101 23.95 -8.80 16.47
C ALA A 101 25.29 -8.96 15.72
N LEU A 102 25.26 -9.39 14.46
CA LEU A 102 26.46 -9.51 13.63
C LEU A 102 27.13 -8.15 13.40
N GLY A 103 26.34 -7.10 13.16
CA GLY A 103 26.85 -5.73 13.01
C GLY A 103 27.55 -5.23 14.27
N LEU A 104 27.00 -5.48 15.45
CA LEU A 104 27.63 -5.11 16.72
C LEU A 104 28.93 -5.88 16.98
N VAL A 105 29.01 -7.15 16.60
CA VAL A 105 30.24 -7.96 16.71
C VAL A 105 31.34 -7.42 15.80
N ILE A 106 31.01 -7.10 14.54
CA ILE A 106 31.95 -6.54 13.57
C ILE A 106 32.41 -5.14 14.01
N LEU A 107 31.51 -4.31 14.54
CA LEU A 107 31.84 -2.97 15.05
C LEU A 107 32.76 -3.01 16.29
N SER A 108 32.73 -4.11 17.04
CA SER A 108 33.56 -4.30 18.24
C SER A 108 34.96 -4.85 17.95
N LEU A 109 35.31 -5.11 16.68
CA LEU A 109 36.59 -5.69 16.25
C LEU A 109 37.52 -4.61 15.69
#